data_AF-A0A8H9WFH1-F1
#
_entry.id   AF-A0A8H9WFH1-F1
#
_cell.length_a   1.000
_cell.length_b   1.000
_cell.length_c   1.000
_cell.angle_alpha   90.00
_cell.angle_beta   90.00
_cell.angle_gamma   90.00
#
_symmetry.space_group_name_H-M   'P 1'
#
loop_
_entity.id
_entity.type
_entity.pdbx_description
1 polymer ?
#
loop_
_entity_poly.entity_id
_entity_poly.type
_entity_poly.pdbx_seq_one_letter_code
_entity_poly.pdbx_strand_id
1 'polypeptide(L)'
;MNDEIDYKNSPLHGLSLKNLLTEIVDHYGFEILFAYLNINCFKTNPSIASSIKFLKKTTWACEKVEAFYLYEFKNLPKVSSEEFALSPRDRVIPNNQTPGEPAELSLEDAEQLRGKRTAKAAAYDQDARHGSNSRQSYGTNRGQRSDNRDNHYGKSEHESPDSTDSDADEYEDPWAKWR
;
A
#
# COMPACT_ATOMS: atom_id res chain seq x y z
N MET A 1 26.30 20.51 9.27
CA MET A 1 25.21 21.10 10.07
C MET A 1 24.26 19.96 10.38
N ASN A 2 23.92 19.72 11.65
CA ASN A 2 22.83 18.80 11.95
C ASN A 2 21.57 19.61 11.70
N ASP A 3 20.91 19.37 10.57
CA ASP A 3 19.59 19.92 10.32
C ASP A 3 18.64 19.24 11.31
N GLU A 4 18.40 19.90 12.43
CA GLU A 4 17.50 19.45 13.48
C GLU A 4 16.09 19.44 12.88
N ILE A 5 15.62 18.25 12.51
CA ILE A 5 14.29 18.07 11.92
C ILE A 5 13.26 18.42 12.99
N ASP A 6 12.58 19.56 12.84
CA ASP A 6 11.58 20.02 13.79
C ASP A 6 10.25 19.30 13.60
N TYR A 7 10.05 18.22 14.36
CA TYR A 7 8.80 17.46 14.38
C TYR A 7 7.69 18.08 15.24
N LYS A 8 7.91 19.25 15.88
CA LYS A 8 6.95 19.85 16.82
C LYS A 8 5.62 20.22 16.19
N ASN A 9 5.61 20.50 14.88
CA ASN A 9 4.39 20.86 14.16
C ASN A 9 3.56 19.65 13.71
N SER A 10 4.03 18.42 13.91
CA SER A 10 3.25 17.25 13.54
C SER A 10 2.07 17.05 14.50
N PRO A 11 0.81 16.96 14.01
CA PRO A 11 -0.34 16.68 14.86
C PRO A 11 -0.22 15.38 15.64
N LEU A 12 0.63 14.44 15.20
CA LEU A 12 0.88 13.16 15.88
C LEU A 12 1.91 13.26 17.01
N HIS A 13 2.63 14.38 17.12
CA HIS A 13 3.67 14.57 18.13
C HIS A 13 3.02 14.68 19.52
N GLY A 14 3.34 13.72 20.40
CA GLY A 14 2.77 13.63 21.75
C GLY A 14 1.34 13.08 21.84
N LEU A 15 0.66 12.79 20.71
CA LEU A 15 -0.63 12.10 20.74
C LEU A 15 -0.45 10.60 20.98
N SER A 16 -1.22 10.08 21.94
CA SER A 16 -1.29 8.65 22.19
C SER A 16 -2.21 7.97 21.18
N LEU A 17 -1.86 6.73 20.79
CA LEU A 17 -2.69 5.92 19.89
C LEU A 17 -4.12 5.73 20.42
N LYS A 18 -4.30 5.72 21.75
CA LYS A 18 -5.62 5.64 22.37
C LYS A 18 -6.44 6.88 22.07
N ASN A 19 -5.88 8.07 22.29
CA ASN A 19 -6.61 9.33 22.08
C ASN A 19 -6.92 9.53 20.60
N LEU A 20 -5.94 9.30 19.73
CA LEU A 20 -6.10 9.35 18.28
C LEU A 20 -7.24 8.44 17.81
N LEU A 21 -7.27 7.18 18.25
CA LEU A 21 -8.33 6.26 17.86
C LEU A 21 -9.69 6.67 18.42
N THR A 22 -9.72 7.20 19.64
CA THR A 22 -10.96 7.66 20.29
C THR A 22 -11.56 8.82 19.50
N GLU A 23 -10.77 9.83 19.13
CA GLU A 23 -11.22 10.97 18.31
C GLU A 23 -11.79 10.54 16.96
N ILE A 24 -11.10 9.62 16.27
CA ILE A 24 -11.56 9.10 14.96
C ILE A 24 -12.88 8.35 15.11
N VAL A 25 -12.98 7.48 16.11
CA VAL A 25 -14.16 6.63 16.33
C VAL A 25 -15.35 7.47 16.80
N ASP A 26 -15.13 8.49 17.62
CA ASP A 26 -16.18 9.40 18.07
C ASP A 26 -16.78 10.19 16.89
N HIS A 27 -15.98 10.50 15.87
CA HIS A 27 -16.44 11.25 14.70
C HIS A 27 -17.07 10.35 13.60
N TYR A 28 -16.46 9.22 13.27
CA TYR A 28 -16.87 8.38 12.13
C TYR A 28 -17.49 7.04 12.52
N GLY A 29 -17.23 6.56 13.72
CA GLY A 29 -17.63 5.21 14.14
C GLY A 29 -16.83 4.09 13.48
N PHE A 30 -16.99 2.87 14.00
CA PHE A 30 -16.20 1.71 13.57
C PHE A 30 -16.56 1.21 12.16
N GLU A 31 -17.81 1.40 11.73
CA GLU A 31 -18.29 0.89 10.43
C GLU A 31 -17.62 1.61 9.27
N ILE A 32 -17.56 2.95 9.32
CA ILE A 32 -16.87 3.78 8.32
C ILE A 32 -15.38 3.44 8.31
N LEU A 33 -14.76 3.32 9.48
CA LEU A 33 -13.35 2.95 9.59
C LEU A 33 -13.05 1.62 8.92
N PHE A 34 -13.90 0.60 9.13
CA PHE A 34 -13.76 -0.67 8.45
C PHE A 34 -13.96 -0.53 6.93
N ALA A 35 -14.94 0.26 6.50
CA ALA A 35 -15.25 0.46 5.09
C ALA A 35 -14.05 1.06 4.33
N TYR A 36 -13.40 2.09 4.88
CA TYR A 36 -12.26 2.77 4.27
C TYR A 36 -10.92 2.05 4.48
N LEU A 37 -10.60 1.64 5.71
CA LEU A 37 -9.30 1.06 6.03
C LEU A 37 -9.21 -0.44 5.77
N ASN A 38 -10.36 -1.13 5.77
CA ASN A 38 -10.46 -2.59 5.62
C ASN A 38 -9.58 -3.36 6.63
N ILE A 39 -9.56 -2.92 7.90
CA ILE A 39 -8.85 -3.59 8.99
C ILE A 39 -9.86 -4.38 9.84
N ASN A 40 -9.68 -5.70 9.92
CA ASN A 40 -10.66 -6.61 10.55
C ASN A 40 -10.95 -6.31 12.03
N CYS A 41 -10.04 -5.67 12.77
CA CYS A 41 -10.28 -5.33 14.18
C CYS A 41 -11.43 -4.34 14.39
N PHE A 42 -11.83 -3.59 13.36
CA PHE A 42 -12.99 -2.69 13.40
C PHE A 42 -14.30 -3.38 13.02
N LYS A 43 -14.25 -4.59 12.46
CA LYS A 43 -15.44 -5.39 12.12
C LYS A 43 -15.78 -6.40 13.21
N THR A 44 -14.79 -7.13 13.71
CA THR A 44 -15.00 -8.23 14.64
C THR A 44 -14.83 -7.75 16.08
N ASN A 45 -15.94 -7.64 16.83
CA ASN A 45 -15.97 -7.13 18.21
C ASN A 45 -15.27 -5.76 18.35
N PRO A 46 -15.80 -4.72 17.66
CA PRO A 46 -15.21 -3.39 17.68
C PRO A 46 -15.23 -2.83 19.11
N SER A 47 -14.04 -2.53 19.63
CA SER A 47 -13.89 -1.79 20.89
C SER A 47 -12.56 -1.07 20.89
N ILE A 48 -12.50 0.09 21.55
CA ILE A 48 -11.25 0.87 21.66
C ILE A 48 -10.12 0.01 22.25
N ALA A 49 -10.42 -0.78 23.28
CA ALA A 49 -9.42 -1.62 23.94
C ALA A 49 -8.89 -2.77 23.05
N SER A 50 -9.78 -3.46 22.31
CA SER A 50 -9.39 -4.55 21.40
C SER A 50 -8.60 -4.00 20.20
N SER A 51 -9.04 -2.89 19.61
CA SER A 51 -8.37 -2.22 18.51
C SER A 51 -6.97 -1.74 18.91
N ILE A 52 -6.79 -1.11 20.08
CA ILE A 52 -5.44 -0.67 20.53
C ILE A 52 -4.50 -1.86 20.71
N LYS A 53 -4.96 -2.96 21.32
CA LYS A 53 -4.13 -4.17 21.48
C LYS A 53 -3.69 -4.71 20.12
N PHE A 54 -4.57 -4.69 19.13
CA PHE A 54 -4.26 -5.10 17.76
C PHE A 54 -3.26 -4.14 17.09
N LEU A 55 -3.55 -2.84 17.09
CA LEU A 55 -2.71 -1.83 16.43
C LEU A 55 -1.30 -1.78 17.02
N LYS A 56 -1.13 -2.02 18.33
CA LYS A 56 0.20 -2.14 18.97
C LYS A 56 1.02 -3.33 18.46
N LYS A 57 0.36 -4.41 18.00
CA LYS A 57 1.03 -5.61 17.47
C LYS A 57 1.25 -5.57 15.97
N THR A 58 0.56 -4.68 15.26
CA THR A 58 0.50 -4.66 13.80
C THR A 58 0.87 -3.26 13.32
N THR A 59 2.17 -3.03 13.14
CA THR A 59 2.76 -1.72 12.82
C THR A 59 2.16 -1.10 11.57
N TRP A 60 2.08 -1.84 10.47
CA TRP A 60 1.47 -1.34 9.22
C TRP A 60 0.02 -0.88 9.41
N ALA A 61 -0.74 -1.51 10.31
CA ALA A 61 -2.12 -1.13 10.59
C ALA A 61 -2.18 0.13 11.46
N CYS A 62 -1.25 0.28 12.41
CA CYS A 62 -1.08 1.50 13.19
C CYS A 62 -0.75 2.68 12.28
N GLU A 63 0.25 2.54 11.41
CA GLU A 63 0.65 3.55 10.42
C GLU A 63 -0.52 3.90 9.49
N LYS A 64 -1.31 2.92 9.07
CA LYS A 64 -2.49 3.18 8.24
C LYS A 64 -3.55 4.04 8.95
N VAL A 65 -3.77 3.80 10.24
CA VAL A 65 -4.69 4.60 11.06
C VAL A 65 -4.14 6.00 11.33
N GLU A 66 -2.83 6.14 11.56
CA GLU A 66 -2.17 7.44 11.71
C GLU A 66 -2.20 8.27 10.42
N ALA A 67 -1.96 7.63 9.27
CA ALA A 67 -2.09 8.28 7.97
C ALA A 67 -3.53 8.75 7.72
N PHE A 68 -4.52 7.93 8.07
CA PHE A 68 -5.93 8.31 8.00
C PHE A 68 -6.25 9.51 8.90
N TYR A 69 -5.68 9.56 10.11
CA TYR A 69 -5.82 10.72 11.00
C TYR A 69 -5.30 12.00 10.35
N LEU A 70 -4.14 11.96 9.71
CA LEU A 70 -3.53 13.14 9.10
C LEU A 70 -4.32 13.66 7.89
N TYR A 71 -4.72 12.77 6.97
CA TYR A 71 -5.29 13.20 5.69
C TYR A 71 -6.80 13.27 5.68
N GLU A 72 -7.49 12.37 6.38
CA GLU A 72 -8.96 12.35 6.37
C GLU A 72 -9.54 13.06 7.58
N PHE A 73 -8.91 12.97 8.76
CA PHE A 73 -9.43 13.64 9.96
C PHE A 73 -8.88 15.06 10.15
N LYS A 74 -7.60 15.29 9.86
CA LYS A 74 -6.98 16.63 9.91
C LYS A 74 -6.95 17.34 8.56
N ASN A 75 -7.44 16.69 7.49
CA ASN A 75 -7.57 17.23 6.15
C ASN A 75 -6.30 17.94 5.64
N LEU A 76 -5.14 17.35 5.94
CA LEU A 76 -3.86 17.91 5.51
C LEU A 76 -3.63 17.65 4.01
N PRO A 77 -2.89 18.53 3.33
CA PRO A 77 -2.53 18.31 1.93
C PRO A 77 -1.72 17.03 1.78
N LYS A 78 -1.92 16.36 0.64
CA LYS A 78 -1.15 15.16 0.29
C LYS A 78 0.31 15.53 0.13
N VAL A 79 1.16 14.70 0.70
CA VAL A 79 2.61 14.91 0.74
C VAL A 79 3.24 14.36 -0.54
N SER A 80 4.48 14.79 -0.83
CA SER A 80 5.31 14.25 -1.91
C SER A 80 5.47 12.72 -1.80
N SER A 81 5.76 12.06 -2.93
CA SER A 81 5.94 10.61 -2.97
C SER A 81 7.09 10.11 -2.09
N GLU A 82 8.16 10.90 -1.97
CA GLU A 82 9.34 10.56 -1.17
C GLU A 82 9.02 10.55 0.32
N GLU A 83 8.34 11.58 0.81
CA GLU A 83 7.90 11.64 2.20
C GLU A 83 6.78 10.63 2.51
N PHE A 84 5.97 10.27 1.52
CA PHE A 84 4.94 9.24 1.68
C PHE A 84 5.54 7.85 1.93
N ALA A 85 6.78 7.59 1.48
CA ALA A 85 7.50 6.35 1.78
C ALA A 85 7.91 6.25 3.26
N LEU A 86 7.97 7.37 3.98
CA LEU A 86 8.28 7.42 5.41
C LEU A 86 7.03 7.13 6.25
N SER A 87 7.25 6.63 7.48
CA SER A 87 6.20 6.42 8.47
C SER A 87 5.46 7.73 8.75
N PRO A 88 4.13 7.73 8.99
CA PRO A 88 3.38 8.96 9.26
C PRO A 88 3.92 9.83 10.39
N ARG A 89 4.52 9.22 11.42
CA ARG A 89 5.14 9.94 12.54
C ARG A 89 6.48 10.60 12.19
N ASP A 90 7.17 10.09 11.17
CA ASP A 90 8.49 10.56 10.74
C ASP A 90 8.39 11.62 9.62
N ARG A 91 7.17 11.97 9.19
CA ARG A 91 6.91 12.98 8.18
C ARG A 91 7.02 14.39 8.78
N VAL A 92 7.71 15.27 8.06
CA VAL A 92 7.89 16.67 8.43
C VAL A 92 6.74 17.48 7.84
N ILE A 93 5.90 18.06 8.70
CA ILE A 93 4.81 18.93 8.25
C ILE A 93 5.28 20.39 8.33
N PRO A 94 5.36 21.12 7.21
CA PRO A 94 5.88 22.48 7.22
C PRO A 94 4.98 23.41 8.04
N ASN A 95 5.59 24.39 8.72
CA ASN A 95 4.94 25.28 9.69
C ASN A 95 3.79 26.15 9.14
N ASN A 96 3.63 26.20 7.82
CA ASN A 96 2.56 26.94 7.15
C ASN A 96 1.27 26.13 6.98
N GLN A 97 1.28 24.82 7.22
CA GLN A 97 0.10 23.96 7.11
C GLN A 97 -0.62 23.89 8.44
N THR A 98 -1.94 24.10 8.42
CA THR A 98 -2.81 23.97 9.59
C THR A 98 -3.82 22.85 9.37
N PRO A 99 -4.13 22.04 10.39
CA PRO A 99 -5.20 21.06 10.29
C PRO A 99 -6.56 21.71 9.99
N GLY A 100 -7.30 21.13 9.05
CA GLY A 100 -8.66 21.54 8.70
C GLY A 100 -9.74 20.74 9.44
N GLU A 101 -10.99 20.93 9.00
CA GLU A 101 -12.13 20.15 9.48
C GLU A 101 -12.07 18.70 8.96
N PRO A 102 -12.56 17.71 9.73
CA PRO A 102 -12.59 16.32 9.31
C PRO A 102 -13.39 16.12 8.02
N ALA A 103 -12.88 15.27 7.12
CA ALA A 103 -13.52 14.96 5.84
C ALA A 103 -14.87 14.25 6.03
N GLU A 104 -15.86 14.62 5.23
CA GLU A 104 -17.16 13.93 5.21
C GLU A 104 -17.01 12.58 4.49
N LEU A 105 -16.92 11.50 5.27
CA LEU A 105 -16.78 10.13 4.77
C LEU A 105 -18.16 9.45 4.75
N SER A 106 -18.56 8.93 3.59
CA SER A 106 -19.82 8.20 3.40
C SER A 106 -19.58 6.71 3.15
N LEU A 107 -20.46 5.86 3.68
CA LEU A 107 -20.41 4.41 3.40
C LEU A 107 -20.58 4.12 1.90
N GLU A 108 -21.38 4.91 1.19
CA GLU A 108 -21.61 4.75 -0.24
C GLU A 108 -20.33 5.01 -1.06
N ASP A 109 -19.55 6.02 -0.67
CA ASP A 109 -18.27 6.31 -1.31
C ASP A 109 -17.25 5.19 -1.08
N ALA A 110 -17.22 4.64 0.14
CA ALA A 110 -16.39 3.48 0.45
C ALA A 110 -16.73 2.25 -0.41
N GLU A 111 -18.01 2.00 -0.68
CA GLU A 111 -18.46 0.92 -1.57
C GLU A 111 -18.03 1.17 -3.02
N GLN A 112 -18.15 2.41 -3.50
CA GLN A 112 -17.66 2.78 -4.84
C GLN A 112 -16.16 2.57 -4.97
N LEU A 113 -15.37 2.98 -3.97
CA LEU A 113 -13.92 2.75 -3.94
C LEU A 113 -13.58 1.25 -3.98
N ARG A 114 -14.31 0.42 -3.24
CA ARG A 114 -14.17 -1.04 -3.28
C ARG A 114 -14.54 -1.61 -4.64
N GLY A 115 -15.67 -1.19 -5.22
CA GLY A 115 -16.12 -1.58 -6.55
C GLY A 115 -15.10 -1.24 -7.64
N LYS A 116 -14.55 -0.02 -7.61
CA LYS A 116 -13.48 0.44 -8.52
C LYS A 116 -12.23 -0.43 -8.41
N ARG A 117 -11.81 -0.79 -7.19
CA ARG A 117 -10.67 -1.69 -6.95
C ARG A 117 -10.92 -3.10 -7.50
N THR A 118 -12.09 -3.67 -7.26
CA THR A 118 -12.48 -5.00 -7.79
C THR A 118 -12.54 -5.01 -9.31
N ALA A 119 -13.14 -3.99 -9.92
CA ALA A 119 -13.22 -3.85 -11.37
C ALA A 119 -11.84 -3.72 -12.01
N LYS A 120 -10.94 -2.90 -11.43
CA LYS A 120 -9.56 -2.77 -11.90
C LYS A 120 -8.77 -4.08 -11.77
N ALA A 121 -8.96 -4.82 -10.68
CA ALA A 121 -8.34 -6.13 -10.51
C ALA A 121 -8.86 -7.16 -11.54
N ALA A 122 -10.16 -7.15 -11.82
CA ALA A 122 -10.75 -8.03 -12.84
C ALA A 122 -10.26 -7.70 -14.25
N ALA A 123 -10.09 -6.42 -14.59
CA ALA A 123 -9.51 -6.00 -15.87
C ALA A 123 -8.08 -6.52 -16.05
N TYR A 124 -7.23 -6.39 -15.03
CA TYR A 124 -5.87 -6.92 -15.07
C TYR A 124 -5.83 -8.45 -15.26
N ASP A 125 -6.74 -9.20 -14.62
CA ASP A 125 -6.87 -10.66 -14.81
C ASP A 125 -7.36 -11.02 -16.22
N GLN A 126 -8.26 -10.24 -16.81
CA GLN A 126 -8.71 -10.43 -18.20
C GLN A 126 -7.57 -10.19 -19.20
N ASP A 127 -6.75 -9.16 -19.00
CA ASP A 127 -5.58 -8.87 -19.83
C ASP A 127 -4.53 -10.00 -19.71
N ALA A 128 -4.28 -10.49 -18.49
CA ALA A 128 -3.40 -11.63 -18.26
C ALA A 128 -3.90 -12.91 -18.97
N ARG A 129 -5.21 -13.14 -19.00
CA ARG A 129 -5.83 -14.26 -19.72
C ARG A 129 -5.78 -14.09 -21.24
N HIS A 130 -5.97 -12.87 -21.76
CA HIS A 130 -5.84 -12.57 -23.18
C HIS A 130 -4.40 -12.76 -23.68
N GLY A 131 -3.39 -12.40 -22.88
CA GLY A 131 -1.97 -12.63 -23.20
C GLY A 131 -1.58 -14.12 -23.29
N SER A 132 -2.28 -15.01 -22.59
CA SER A 132 -1.98 -16.45 -22.60
C SER A 132 -2.45 -17.18 -23.86
N ASN A 133 -3.35 -16.61 -24.66
CA ASN A 133 -3.92 -17.28 -25.84
C ASN A 133 -3.09 -17.07 -27.13
N SER A 134 -1.97 -16.35 -27.06
CA SER A 134 -1.07 -16.06 -28.20
C SER A 134 0.07 -17.06 -28.40
N ARG A 135 0.12 -18.18 -27.65
CA ARG A 135 1.03 -19.29 -27.97
C ARG A 135 0.39 -20.19 -29.03
N GLN A 136 0.39 -19.70 -30.26
CA GLN A 136 0.05 -20.48 -31.46
C GLN A 136 1.00 -21.68 -31.54
N SER A 137 0.39 -22.85 -31.40
CA SER A 137 0.94 -24.17 -31.69
C SER A 137 1.64 -24.20 -33.05
N TYR A 138 2.97 -24.28 -33.04
CA TYR A 138 3.72 -24.95 -34.11
C TYR A 138 4.03 -26.36 -33.61
N GLY A 139 3.35 -27.34 -34.22
CA GLY A 139 3.24 -28.69 -33.70
C GLY A 139 4.55 -29.45 -33.59
N THR A 140 4.63 -30.32 -32.59
CA THR A 140 5.40 -31.56 -32.71
C THR A 140 4.60 -32.71 -32.12
N ASN A 141 4.40 -33.73 -32.95
CA ASN A 141 3.79 -35.00 -32.60
C ASN A 141 4.84 -35.81 -31.81
N ARG A 142 4.69 -35.98 -30.49
CA ARG A 142 5.57 -36.88 -29.72
C ARG A 142 4.84 -37.54 -28.55
N GLY A 143 4.36 -38.76 -28.84
CA GLY A 143 4.44 -39.97 -28.01
C GLY A 143 4.13 -39.89 -26.51
N GLN A 144 3.12 -40.67 -26.11
CA GLN A 144 2.90 -41.13 -24.73
C GLN A 144 4.20 -41.63 -24.10
N ARG A 145 4.64 -41.02 -23.00
CA ARG A 145 5.52 -41.63 -21.99
C ARG A 145 5.10 -41.18 -20.60
N SER A 146 4.96 -42.17 -19.73
CA SER A 146 4.52 -42.07 -18.35
C SER A 146 5.53 -41.36 -17.45
N ASP A 147 4.97 -40.84 -16.37
CA ASP A 147 5.50 -40.73 -15.01
C ASP A 147 6.94 -40.26 -14.76
N ASN A 148 6.96 -39.29 -13.84
CA ASN A 148 7.93 -39.06 -12.78
C ASN A 148 8.93 -37.91 -13.01
N ARG A 149 8.85 -36.94 -12.09
CA ARG A 149 9.93 -36.22 -11.40
C ARG A 149 9.89 -34.68 -11.43
N ASP A 150 9.80 -34.18 -10.20
CA ASP A 150 10.58 -33.09 -9.62
C ASP A 150 10.23 -31.64 -10.00
N ASN A 151 9.50 -31.04 -9.07
CA ASN A 151 9.35 -29.60 -8.84
C ASN A 151 10.74 -28.96 -8.65
N HIS A 152 11.22 -28.25 -9.68
CA HIS A 152 12.26 -27.25 -9.53
C HIS A 152 11.74 -25.90 -10.03
N TYR A 153 11.73 -24.92 -9.13
CA TYR A 153 11.38 -23.53 -9.34
C TYR A 153 12.29 -22.89 -10.41
N GLY A 154 11.81 -22.88 -11.66
CA GLY A 154 12.48 -22.34 -12.83
C GLY A 154 12.06 -20.90 -13.11
N LYS A 155 12.96 -20.00 -12.75
CA LYS A 155 13.05 -18.58 -13.08
C LYS A 155 12.77 -18.31 -14.57
N SER A 156 11.66 -17.65 -14.90
CA SER A 156 11.38 -17.19 -16.26
C SER A 156 12.15 -15.91 -16.55
N GLU A 157 13.12 -15.98 -17.45
CA GLU A 157 13.83 -14.83 -17.99
C GLU A 157 12.90 -14.08 -18.96
N HIS A 158 12.70 -12.80 -18.69
CA HIS A 158 11.90 -11.90 -19.52
C HIS A 158 12.88 -11.23 -20.49
N GLU A 159 12.94 -11.73 -21.73
CA GLU A 159 13.68 -11.08 -22.81
C GLU A 159 12.88 -9.87 -23.30
N SER A 160 13.41 -8.68 -23.06
CA SER A 160 12.94 -7.45 -23.72
C SER A 160 13.61 -7.32 -25.09
N PRO A 161 12.89 -6.94 -26.16
CA PRO A 161 13.51 -6.74 -27.45
C PRO A 161 14.34 -5.45 -27.48
N ASP A 162 15.51 -5.64 -28.08
CA ASP A 162 16.48 -4.71 -28.63
C ASP A 162 15.94 -3.35 -29.07
N SER A 163 16.48 -2.29 -28.48
CA SER A 163 16.55 -0.97 -29.10
C SER A 163 17.92 -0.38 -28.80
N THR A 164 18.77 -0.47 -29.81
CA THR A 164 20.05 0.22 -29.94
C THR A 164 19.88 1.72 -29.74
N ASP A 165 20.64 2.31 -28.82
CA ASP A 165 21.47 3.46 -29.17
C ASP A 165 22.60 3.63 -28.15
N SER A 166 23.75 3.97 -28.69
CA SER A 166 25.05 4.15 -28.07
C SER A 166 25.07 5.21 -26.97
N ASP A 167 25.75 4.94 -25.85
CA ASP A 167 26.92 5.73 -25.42
C ASP A 167 27.54 5.13 -24.15
N ALA A 168 28.87 5.08 -24.14
CA ALA A 168 29.67 4.46 -23.11
C ALA A 168 29.76 5.35 -21.87
N ASP A 169 29.35 4.84 -20.71
CA ASP A 169 29.95 5.20 -19.44
C ASP A 169 29.85 4.01 -18.48
N GLU A 170 31.00 3.61 -17.97
CA GLU A 170 31.26 2.43 -17.15
C GLU A 170 30.61 2.59 -15.76
N TYR A 171 29.37 2.11 -15.60
CA TYR A 171 28.71 2.02 -14.29
C TYR A 171 28.76 0.58 -13.78
N GLU A 172 29.75 0.30 -12.94
CA GLU A 172 29.87 -0.96 -12.18
C GLU A 172 28.64 -1.15 -11.30
N ASP A 173 27.75 -2.08 -11.69
CA ASP A 173 26.59 -2.48 -10.88
C ASP A 173 27.07 -3.23 -9.62
N PRO A 174 26.88 -2.66 -8.41
CA PRO A 174 27.38 -3.25 -7.16
C PRO A 174 26.72 -4.58 -6.80
N TRP A 175 25.69 -5.03 -7.54
CA TRP A 175 24.97 -6.28 -7.29
C TRP A 175 25.24 -7.42 -8.27
N ALA A 176 26.17 -7.25 -9.22
CA ALA A 176 26.56 -8.29 -10.17
C ALA A 176 27.19 -9.56 -9.55
N LYS A 177 27.52 -9.55 -8.24
CA LYS A 177 28.25 -10.64 -7.56
C LYS A 177 27.39 -11.80 -7.02
N TRP A 178 26.07 -11.78 -7.21
CA TRP A 178 25.15 -12.77 -6.63
C TRP A 178 24.24 -13.50 -7.64
N ARG A 179 24.65 -13.61 -8.91
CA ARG A 179 23.95 -14.45 -9.91
C ARG A 179 24.72 -15.71 -10.26
#